data_AF-A0A0L0F5K8-F1
#
_entry.id   AF-A0A0L0F5K8-F1
#
_cell.length_a   1.000
_cell.length_b   1.000
_cell.length_c   1.000
_cell.angle_alpha   90.00
_cell.angle_beta   90.00
_cell.angle_gamma   90.00
#
_symmetry.space_group_name_H-M   'P 1'
#
loop_
_entity.id
_entity.type
_entity.pdbx_description
1 polymer ?
#
loop_
_entity_poly.entity_id
_entity_poly.type
_entity_poly.pdbx_seq_one_letter_code
_entity_poly.pdbx_strand_id
1 'polypeptide(L)'
;TWGTLNADKSNVIVLNHALSASSHAASTKADPSRGWWEDFVGPCKTIDTNKFFVVCANNLGSCFGSTGPADEAKDGKLVGRHSSI
;
A
#
# COMPACT_ATOMS: atom_id res chain seq x y z
N THR A 1 -3.08 5.50 -3.20
CA THR A 1 -2.11 6.33 -3.95
C THR A 1 -2.43 7.80 -3.70
N TRP A 2 -1.46 8.69 -3.88
CA TRP A 2 -1.61 10.13 -3.68
C TRP A 2 -0.91 10.92 -4.79
N GLY A 3 -1.43 12.12 -5.13
CA GLY A 3 -0.87 12.96 -6.20
C GLY A 3 -1.28 12.53 -7.62
N THR A 4 -0.60 13.09 -8.62
CA THR A 4 -0.88 12.87 -10.06
C THR A 4 0.38 12.44 -10.81
N LEU A 5 0.28 11.37 -11.59
CA LEU A 5 1.37 10.85 -12.43
C LEU A 5 1.60 11.77 -13.63
N ASN A 6 2.84 12.20 -13.86
CA ASN A 6 3.21 12.99 -15.03
C ASN A 6 3.33 12.12 -16.29
N ALA A 7 3.33 12.75 -17.47
CA ALA A 7 3.26 12.05 -18.76
C ALA A 7 4.44 11.10 -19.02
N ASP A 8 5.64 11.47 -18.59
CA ASP A 8 6.88 10.69 -18.72
C ASP A 8 7.11 9.72 -17.55
N LYS A 9 6.21 9.71 -16.56
CA LYS A 9 6.24 8.84 -15.36
C LYS A 9 7.49 8.99 -14.48
N SER A 10 8.17 10.12 -14.57
CA SER A 10 9.39 10.39 -13.81
C SER A 10 9.16 10.82 -12.36
N ASN A 11 7.91 11.12 -11.97
CA ASN A 11 7.59 11.65 -10.64
C ASN A 11 7.09 10.61 -9.62
N VAL A 12 7.38 9.32 -9.83
CA VAL A 12 6.87 8.24 -8.95
C VAL A 12 7.75 8.04 -7.72
N ILE A 13 7.12 8.03 -6.55
CA ILE A 13 7.73 7.54 -5.30
C ILE A 13 7.00 6.26 -4.88
N VAL A 14 7.78 5.19 -4.70
CA VAL A 14 7.28 3.93 -4.14
C VAL A 14 7.55 3.91 -2.64
N LEU A 15 6.47 3.85 -1.85
CA LEU A 15 6.50 3.74 -0.40
C LEU A 15 6.34 2.28 0.01
N ASN A 16 7.34 1.74 0.71
CA ASN A 16 7.23 0.45 1.38
C ASN A 16 6.87 0.68 2.86
N HIS A 17 5.79 0.06 3.30
CA HIS A 17 5.38 0.09 4.69
C HIS A 17 6.17 -0.94 5.53
N ALA A 18 6.26 -0.70 6.85
CA ALA A 18 6.89 -1.62 7.80
C ALA A 18 6.03 -2.88 8.04
N LEU A 19 6.55 -3.86 8.80
CA LEU A 19 6.00 -5.22 8.95
C LEU A 19 4.48 -5.30 9.26
N SER A 20 3.96 -4.38 10.08
CA SER A 20 2.56 -4.38 10.54
C SER A 20 1.71 -3.24 9.99
N ALA A 21 2.30 -2.36 9.17
CA ALA A 21 1.57 -1.28 8.53
C ALA A 21 0.87 -1.80 7.26
N SER A 22 -0.21 -1.16 6.83
CA SER A 22 -0.87 -1.46 5.56
C SER A 22 -0.40 -0.48 4.47
N SER A 23 -0.94 -0.61 3.27
CA SER A 23 -0.77 0.38 2.20
C SER A 23 -1.36 1.77 2.52
N HIS A 24 -2.07 1.94 3.64
CA HIS A 24 -2.72 3.20 4.03
C HIS A 24 -1.77 4.17 4.75
N ALA A 25 -0.84 4.76 4.00
CA ALA A 25 0.15 5.69 4.55
C ALA A 25 -0.44 7.05 4.96
N ALA A 26 -1.44 7.56 4.24
CA ALA A 26 -2.14 8.81 4.56
C ALA A 26 -3.59 8.79 4.05
N SER A 27 -4.43 9.65 4.59
CA SER A 27 -5.82 9.80 4.18
C SER A 27 -5.96 10.09 2.67
N THR A 28 -7.06 9.64 2.09
CA THR A 28 -7.48 9.92 0.72
C THR A 28 -8.96 10.30 0.68
N LYS A 29 -9.46 10.75 -0.47
CA LYS A 29 -10.91 10.98 -0.64
C LYS A 29 -11.74 9.70 -0.51
N ALA A 30 -11.16 8.54 -0.83
CA ALA A 30 -11.84 7.25 -0.75
C ALA A 30 -11.76 6.62 0.65
N ASP A 31 -10.66 6.88 1.37
CA ASP A 31 -10.46 6.46 2.75
C ASP A 31 -9.93 7.66 3.57
N PRO A 32 -10.80 8.41 4.27
CA PRO A 32 -10.42 9.58 5.04
C PRO A 32 -9.84 9.25 6.42
N SER A 33 -9.72 7.96 6.77
CA SER A 33 -9.11 7.57 8.05
C SER A 33 -7.64 7.98 8.10
N ARG A 34 -7.13 8.23 9.31
CA ARG A 34 -5.74 8.66 9.50
C ARG A 34 -4.78 7.52 9.12
N GLY A 35 -3.89 7.77 8.19
CA GLY A 35 -2.86 6.82 7.79
C GLY A 35 -1.72 6.73 8.80
N TRP A 36 -0.92 5.66 8.72
CA TRP A 36 0.20 5.43 9.65
C TRP A 36 1.33 6.45 9.51
N TRP A 37 1.39 7.18 8.39
CA TRP A 37 2.36 8.25 8.12
C TRP A 37 1.71 9.57 7.71
N GLU A 38 0.51 9.84 8.24
CA GLU A 38 -0.33 10.97 7.84
C GLU A 38 0.45 12.30 7.77
N ASP A 39 1.29 12.59 8.76
CA ASP A 39 1.95 13.89 8.88
C ASP A 39 3.10 14.10 7.87
N PHE A 40 3.52 13.04 7.17
CA PHE A 40 4.66 13.07 6.24
C PHE A 40 4.24 13.06 4.76
N VAL A 41 3.05 12.54 4.44
CA VAL A 41 2.55 12.41 3.06
C VAL A 41 1.37 13.35 2.82
N GLY A 42 1.48 14.21 1.81
CA GLY A 42 0.39 15.12 1.41
C GLY A 42 0.86 16.46 0.84
N PRO A 43 -0.06 17.36 0.49
CA PRO A 43 0.28 18.64 -0.10
C PRO A 43 1.18 19.45 0.83
N CYS A 44 2.31 19.94 0.31
CA CYS A 44 3.29 20.75 1.06
C CYS A 44 3.94 20.05 2.26
N LYS A 45 3.87 18.72 2.36
CA LYS A 45 4.57 17.92 3.38
C LYS A 45 5.92 17.41 2.84
N THR A 46 6.67 16.68 3.69
CA THR A 46 7.96 16.07 3.33
C THR A 46 7.89 15.28 2.03
N ILE A 47 6.87 14.44 1.89
CA ILE A 47 6.50 13.80 0.62
C ILE A 47 5.36 14.61 0.02
N ASP A 48 5.74 15.62 -0.77
CA ASP A 48 4.83 16.60 -1.35
C ASP A 48 4.05 16.02 -2.54
N THR A 49 2.76 15.74 -2.31
CA THR A 49 1.87 15.15 -3.33
C THR A 49 1.46 16.14 -4.41
N ASN A 50 1.84 17.42 -4.31
CA ASN A 50 1.72 18.36 -5.42
C ASN A 50 2.80 18.15 -6.49
N LYS A 51 3.90 17.46 -6.14
CA LYS A 51 5.06 17.24 -7.01
C LYS A 51 5.19 15.79 -7.44
N PHE A 52 4.95 14.87 -6.52
CA PHE A 52 5.16 13.43 -6.73
C PHE A 52 3.86 12.66 -6.77
N PHE A 53 3.85 11.60 -7.58
CA PHE A 53 2.86 10.55 -7.55
C PHE A 53 3.33 9.44 -6.61
N VAL A 54 2.63 9.26 -5.50
CA VAL A 54 3.03 8.35 -4.43
C VAL A 54 2.20 7.08 -4.48
N VAL A 55 2.89 5.94 -4.57
CA VAL A 55 2.28 4.60 -4.54
C VAL A 55 2.80 3.86 -3.33
N CYS A 56 1.89 3.41 -2.46
CA CYS A 56 2.21 2.45 -1.41
C CYS A 56 1.49 1.15 -1.76
N ALA A 57 2.25 0.14 -2.17
CA ALA A 57 1.73 -1.20 -2.36
C ALA A 57 1.86 -1.95 -1.04
N ASN A 58 0.89 -2.82 -0.77
CA ASN A 58 0.97 -3.71 0.37
C ASN A 58 2.04 -4.79 0.06
N ASN A 59 2.85 -5.16 1.04
CA ASN A 59 3.89 -6.17 0.87
C ASN A 59 3.25 -7.54 0.57
N LEU A 60 3.88 -8.33 -0.31
CA LEU A 60 3.45 -9.71 -0.58
C LEU A 60 3.45 -10.53 0.73
N GLY A 61 2.34 -11.19 1.07
CA GLY A 61 2.16 -11.88 2.36
C GLY A 61 1.46 -11.08 3.47
N SER A 62 1.13 -9.80 3.23
CA SER A 62 0.39 -8.95 4.18
C SER A 62 -1.12 -9.26 4.18
N CYS A 63 -1.74 -9.31 5.37
CA CYS A 63 -3.18 -9.58 5.54
C CYS A 63 -4.11 -8.42 5.16
N PHE A 64 -3.58 -7.30 4.65
CA PHE A 64 -4.35 -6.11 4.28
C PHE A 64 -4.66 -6.00 2.77
N GLY A 65 -4.56 -7.10 2.01
CA GLY A 65 -5.06 -7.18 0.62
C GLY A 65 -4.07 -7.65 -0.45
N SER A 66 -2.83 -8.00 -0.11
CA SER A 66 -1.93 -8.73 -1.01
C SER A 66 -1.98 -10.21 -0.68
N THR A 67 -1.77 -11.10 -1.67
CA THR A 67 -1.86 -12.55 -1.44
C THR A 67 -1.02 -12.97 -0.24
N GLY A 68 -1.68 -13.49 0.78
CA GLY A 68 -1.10 -13.98 2.03
C GLY A 68 -1.69 -15.34 2.45
N PRO A 69 -1.19 -15.95 3.53
CA PRO A 69 -1.56 -17.31 3.92
C PRO A 69 -3.02 -17.46 4.39
N ALA A 70 -3.76 -16.35 4.54
CA ALA A 70 -5.19 -16.34 4.82
C ALA A 70 -6.07 -16.27 3.56
N ASP A 71 -5.48 -16.12 2.36
CA ASP A 71 -6.22 -16.04 1.11
C ASP A 71 -6.47 -17.42 0.51
N GLU A 72 -7.60 -17.57 -0.19
CA GLU A 72 -7.95 -18.77 -0.94
C GLU A 72 -7.18 -18.82 -2.27
N ALA A 73 -6.44 -19.90 -2.48
CA ALA A 73 -5.87 -20.27 -3.76
C ALA A 73 -6.97 -20.78 -4.71
N LYS A 74 -6.64 -20.88 -6.00
CA LYS A 74 -7.58 -21.30 -7.06
C LYS A 74 -8.15 -22.71 -6.86
N ASP A 75 -7.56 -23.51 -5.97
CA ASP A 75 -8.00 -24.85 -5.59
C ASP A 75 -8.89 -24.86 -4.32
N GLY A 76 -9.28 -23.70 -3.80
CA GLY A 76 -10.12 -23.55 -2.61
C GLY A 76 -9.39 -23.79 -1.28
N LYS A 77 -8.06 -23.94 -1.30
CA LYS A 77 -7.24 -24.07 -0.09
C LYS A 77 -6.58 -22.74 0.26
N LEU A 78 -6.25 -22.56 1.53
CA LEU A 78 -5.45 -21.40 1.94
C LEU A 78 -4.03 -21.51 1.38
N VAL A 79 -3.53 -20.40 0.85
CA VAL A 79 -2.18 -20.30 0.27
C VAL A 79 -1.11 -20.74 1.29
N GLY A 80 -0.28 -21.72 0.92
CA GLY A 80 0.86 -22.17 1.75
C GLY A 80 0.53 -23.21 2.83
N ARG A 81 -0.72 -23.68 2.93
CA ARG A 81 -1.07 -24.76 3.88
C ARG A 81 -0.67 -26.12 3.32
N HIS A 82 0.50 -26.63 3.71
CA HIS A 82 0.80 -28.05 3.57
C HIS A 82 -0.03 -28.82 4.60
N SER A 83 -0.89 -29.73 4.14
CA SER A 83 -1.53 -30.71 5.02
C SER A 83 -0.41 -31.58 5.61
N SER A 84 -0.08 -31.35 6.87
CA SER A 84 0.65 -32.35 7.65
C SER A 84 -0.28 -33.54 7.83
N ILE A 85 0.08 -34.64 7.17
CA ILE A 85 -0.34 -36.01 7.52
C ILE A 85 0.11 -36.33 8.94
#